data_AF-A0A7K4G2R2-F1
#
_entry.id   AF-A0A7K4G2R2-F1
#
_cell.length_a   1.000
_cell.length_b   1.000
_cell.length_c   1.000
_cell.angle_alpha   90.00
_cell.angle_beta   90.00
_cell.angle_gamma   90.00
#
_symmetry.space_group_name_H-M   'P 1'
#
loop_
_entity.id
_entity.type
_entity.pdbx_description
1 polymer ?
#
loop_
_entity_poly.entity_id
_entity_poly.type
_entity_poly.pdbx_seq_one_letter_code
_entity_poly.pdbx_strand_id
1 'polypeptide(L)'
;TLQTEPLNPKQEKELTKQINELRKKFTELSAGQEKINALNQARSQARDARKKIFELNNEIRKLAGESQENHKAAIDASKKADYHSKQISSGLEELQEKKKHADEIHAQVLVEKQKEGAERKAFYAEKDKERAEQEREQQKQAEKNKKTVNEKAKLVLEKFKKGEKISTQEFLLLQEAQLL
;
A
#
# COMPACT_ATOMS: atom_id res chain seq x y z
N THR A 1 -114.19 9.06 -42.04
CA THR A 1 -113.58 7.92 -42.75
C THR A 1 -112.55 8.48 -43.71
N LEU A 2 -111.25 8.43 -43.38
CA LEU A 2 -110.21 8.77 -44.35
C LEU A 2 -110.17 7.66 -45.40
N GLN A 3 -110.96 7.83 -46.46
CA GLN A 3 -110.82 7.06 -47.69
C GLN A 3 -109.63 7.64 -48.44
N THR A 4 -108.51 6.93 -48.44
CA THR A 4 -107.36 7.26 -49.27
C THR A 4 -107.75 7.09 -50.74
N GLU A 5 -107.61 8.15 -51.55
CA GLU A 5 -107.74 8.03 -53.00
C GLU A 5 -106.75 6.96 -53.51
N PRO A 6 -107.19 6.02 -54.36
CA PRO A 6 -106.30 5.02 -54.93
C PRO A 6 -105.33 5.70 -55.90
N LEU A 7 -104.03 5.55 -55.63
CA LEU A 7 -102.98 6.04 -56.52
C LEU A 7 -103.14 5.43 -57.93
N ASN A 8 -102.96 6.26 -58.95
CA ASN A 8 -102.94 5.77 -60.33
C ASN A 8 -101.66 4.92 -60.53
N PRO A 9 -101.70 3.77 -61.22
CA PRO A 9 -100.54 2.88 -61.43
C PRO A 9 -99.22 3.56 -61.86
N LYS A 10 -99.29 4.70 -62.56
CA LYS A 10 -98.10 5.51 -62.88
C LYS A 10 -97.44 6.13 -61.65
N GLN A 11 -98.22 6.70 -60.74
CA GLN A 11 -97.71 7.33 -59.53
C GLN A 11 -97.16 6.28 -58.56
N GLU A 12 -97.80 5.11 -58.49
CA GLU A 12 -97.34 3.98 -57.69
C GLU A 12 -95.99 3.42 -58.19
N LYS A 13 -95.81 3.33 -59.52
CA LYS A 13 -94.52 2.99 -60.13
C LYS A 13 -93.43 4.02 -59.85
N GLU A 14 -93.77 5.31 -59.90
CA GLU A 14 -92.82 6.39 -59.65
C GLU A 14 -92.37 6.42 -58.19
N LEU A 15 -93.30 6.29 -57.25
CA LEU A 15 -93.00 6.14 -55.82
C LEU A 15 -92.14 4.90 -55.56
N THR A 16 -92.44 3.78 -56.21
CA THR A 16 -91.63 2.55 -56.08
C THR A 16 -90.20 2.76 -56.57
N LYS A 17 -90.00 3.49 -57.68
CA LYS A 17 -88.65 3.87 -58.14
C LYS A 17 -87.94 4.76 -57.14
N GLN A 18 -88.60 5.80 -56.64
CA GLN A 18 -88.02 6.71 -55.64
C GLN A 18 -87.63 5.99 -54.35
N ILE A 19 -88.48 5.06 -53.86
CA ILE A 19 -88.18 4.23 -52.69
C ILE A 19 -86.95 3.35 -52.95
N ASN A 20 -86.84 2.75 -54.14
CA ASN A 20 -85.69 1.92 -54.49
C ASN A 20 -84.39 2.74 -54.60
N GLU A 21 -84.44 3.95 -55.15
CA GLU A 21 -83.29 4.86 -55.18
C GLU A 21 -82.88 5.32 -53.78
N LEU A 22 -83.84 5.65 -52.92
CA LEU A 22 -83.57 6.02 -51.53
C LEU A 22 -82.98 4.85 -50.74
N ARG A 23 -83.46 3.62 -50.96
CA ARG A 23 -82.86 2.41 -50.36
C ARG A 23 -81.40 2.22 -50.79
N LYS A 24 -81.09 2.40 -52.07
CA LYS A 24 -79.69 2.34 -52.57
C LYS A 24 -78.81 3.41 -51.91
N LYS A 25 -79.27 4.66 -51.88
CA LYS A 25 -78.55 5.76 -51.21
C LYS A 25 -78.35 5.50 -49.71
N PHE A 26 -79.35 4.93 -49.03
CA PHE A 26 -79.26 4.57 -47.61
C PHE A 26 -78.22 3.47 -47.35
N THR A 27 -78.16 2.45 -48.21
CA THR A 27 -77.12 1.42 -48.11
C THR A 27 -75.72 1.96 -48.37
N GLU A 28 -75.56 2.87 -49.34
CA GLU A 28 -74.28 3.53 -49.62
C GLU A 28 -73.82 4.41 -48.45
N LEU A 29 -74.74 5.18 -47.84
CA LEU A 29 -74.47 5.99 -46.65
C LEU A 29 -74.10 5.12 -45.44
N SER A 30 -74.79 3.99 -45.26
CA SER A 30 -74.50 3.05 -44.17
C SER A 30 -73.10 2.43 -44.31
N ALA A 31 -72.69 2.06 -45.52
CA ALA A 31 -71.32 1.61 -45.79
C ALA A 31 -70.28 2.73 -45.59
N GLY A 32 -70.66 3.99 -45.80
CA GLY A 32 -69.84 5.16 -45.46
C GLY A 32 -69.63 5.31 -43.95
N GLN A 33 -70.65 5.00 -43.14
CA GLN A 33 -70.59 5.10 -41.68
C GLN A 33 -69.56 4.14 -41.07
N GLU A 34 -69.45 2.91 -41.58
CA GLU A 34 -68.44 1.94 -41.13
C GLU A 34 -67.01 2.46 -41.40
N LYS A 35 -66.79 3.07 -42.57
CA LYS A 35 -65.50 3.68 -42.91
C LYS A 35 -65.15 4.85 -41.99
N ILE A 36 -66.13 5.66 -41.60
CA ILE A 36 -65.95 6.76 -40.64
C ILE A 36 -65.56 6.21 -39.26
N ASN A 37 -66.21 5.13 -38.81
CA ASN A 37 -65.88 4.49 -37.53
C ASN A 37 -64.44 3.94 -37.53
N ALA A 38 -64.05 3.24 -38.61
CA ALA A 38 -62.68 2.75 -38.77
C ALA A 38 -61.65 3.89 -38.81
N LEU A 39 -61.96 5.00 -39.50
CA LEU A 39 -61.11 6.19 -39.52
C LEU A 39 -60.94 6.80 -38.13
N ASN A 40 -62.02 6.91 -37.35
CA ASN A 40 -61.97 7.46 -36.00
C ASN A 40 -61.15 6.56 -35.06
N GLN A 41 -61.27 5.24 -35.18
CA GLN A 41 -60.45 4.29 -34.43
C GLN A 41 -58.96 4.42 -34.78
N ALA A 42 -58.63 4.48 -36.08
CA ALA A 42 -57.26 4.69 -36.54
C ALA A 42 -56.68 6.04 -36.05
N ARG A 43 -57.51 7.10 -36.03
CA ARG A 43 -57.13 8.41 -35.47
C ARG A 43 -56.84 8.32 -33.97
N SER A 44 -57.64 7.58 -33.21
CA SER A 44 -57.39 7.36 -31.78
C SER A 44 -56.06 6.63 -31.56
N GLN A 45 -55.85 5.53 -32.28
CA GLN A 45 -54.60 4.76 -32.20
C GLN A 45 -53.38 5.59 -32.57
N ALA A 46 -53.47 6.41 -33.62
CA ALA A 46 -52.40 7.32 -34.01
C ALA A 46 -52.10 8.37 -32.93
N ARG A 47 -53.13 8.85 -32.22
CA ARG A 47 -52.97 9.79 -31.10
C ARG A 47 -52.26 9.15 -29.92
N ASP A 48 -52.64 7.93 -29.57
CA ASP A 48 -52.04 7.19 -28.46
C ASP A 48 -50.59 6.80 -28.76
N ALA A 49 -50.31 6.38 -30.01
CA ALA A 49 -48.96 6.13 -30.47
C ALA A 49 -48.07 7.39 -30.37
N ARG A 50 -48.59 8.56 -30.77
CA ARG A 50 -47.87 9.84 -30.64
C ARG A 50 -47.56 10.19 -29.19
N LYS A 51 -48.51 9.98 -28.27
CA LYS A 51 -48.26 10.19 -26.83
C LYS A 51 -47.14 9.28 -26.32
N LYS A 52 -47.21 8.00 -26.67
CA LYS A 52 -46.19 7.01 -26.27
C LYS A 52 -44.81 7.36 -26.82
N ILE A 53 -44.72 7.82 -28.08
CA ILE A 53 -43.47 8.31 -28.66
C ILE A 53 -42.92 9.51 -27.88
N PHE A 54 -43.78 10.44 -27.47
CA PHE A 54 -43.36 11.60 -26.70
C PHE A 54 -42.83 11.20 -25.32
N GLU A 55 -43.50 10.29 -24.62
CA GLU A 55 -43.07 9.74 -23.33
C GLU A 55 -41.72 9.04 -23.44
N LEU A 56 -41.57 8.13 -24.42
CA LEU A 56 -40.31 7.42 -24.67
C LEU A 56 -39.18 8.38 -25.01
N ASN A 57 -39.42 9.42 -25.82
CA ASN A 57 -38.40 10.42 -26.13
C ASN A 57 -37.96 11.21 -24.90
N ASN A 58 -38.87 11.52 -23.98
CA ASN A 58 -38.52 12.18 -22.74
C ASN A 58 -37.69 11.28 -21.83
N GLU A 59 -38.04 10.00 -21.75
CA GLU A 59 -37.28 8.99 -21.00
C GLU A 59 -35.87 8.82 -21.59
N ILE A 60 -35.74 8.69 -22.91
CA ILE A 60 -34.45 8.61 -23.60
C ILE A 60 -33.59 9.84 -23.30
N ARG A 61 -34.17 11.05 -23.33
CA ARG A 61 -33.44 12.28 -23.00
C ARG A 61 -32.96 12.28 -21.56
N LYS A 62 -33.79 11.82 -20.63
CA LYS A 62 -33.43 11.71 -19.22
C LYS A 62 -32.27 10.73 -19.01
N LEU A 63 -32.38 9.53 -19.57
CA LEU A 63 -31.33 8.50 -19.50
C LEU A 63 -30.03 8.96 -20.16
N ALA A 64 -30.11 9.70 -21.28
CA ALA A 64 -28.94 10.28 -21.92
C ALA A 64 -28.26 11.34 -21.03
N GLY A 65 -29.05 12.17 -20.33
CA GLY A 65 -28.55 13.12 -19.34
C GLY A 65 -27.83 12.42 -18.17
N GLU A 66 -28.49 11.44 -17.56
CA GLU A 66 -27.92 10.64 -16.45
C GLU A 66 -26.64 9.91 -16.88
N SER A 67 -26.62 9.34 -18.09
CA SER A 67 -25.44 8.70 -18.67
C SER A 67 -24.28 9.68 -18.83
N GLN A 68 -24.54 10.89 -19.33
CA GLN A 68 -23.51 11.91 -19.48
C GLN A 68 -22.95 12.39 -18.13
N GLU A 69 -23.81 12.53 -17.12
CA GLU A 69 -23.38 12.89 -15.76
C GLU A 69 -22.51 11.79 -15.15
N ASN A 70 -22.94 10.53 -15.24
CA ASN A 70 -22.17 9.38 -14.77
C ASN A 70 -20.82 9.27 -15.51
N HIS A 71 -20.80 9.52 -16.82
CA HIS A 71 -19.58 9.52 -17.61
C HIS A 71 -18.59 10.61 -17.14
N LYS A 72 -19.07 11.83 -16.88
CA LYS A 72 -18.24 12.90 -16.31
C LYS A 72 -17.70 12.52 -14.94
N ALA A 73 -18.55 12.00 -14.05
CA ALA A 73 -18.14 11.56 -12.72
C ALA A 73 -17.07 10.46 -12.78
N ALA A 74 -17.19 9.51 -13.71
CA ALA A 74 -16.21 8.46 -13.92
C ALA A 74 -14.85 9.03 -14.41
N ILE A 75 -14.87 9.99 -15.36
CA ILE A 75 -13.66 10.67 -15.81
C ILE A 75 -12.96 11.39 -14.65
N ASP A 76 -13.72 12.12 -13.84
CA ASP A 76 -13.15 12.87 -12.72
C ASP A 76 -12.58 11.94 -11.64
N ALA A 77 -13.25 10.81 -11.37
CA ALA A 77 -12.72 9.77 -10.49
C ALA A 77 -11.41 9.16 -11.05
N SER A 78 -11.36 8.87 -12.35
CA SER A 78 -10.15 8.36 -13.01
C SER A 78 -8.99 9.34 -12.88
N LYS A 79 -9.21 10.64 -13.14
CA LYS A 79 -8.17 11.67 -13.00
C LYS A 79 -7.64 11.77 -11.57
N LYS A 80 -8.52 11.65 -10.57
CA LYS A 80 -8.12 11.62 -9.16
C LYS A 80 -7.29 10.37 -8.85
N ALA A 81 -7.69 9.21 -9.36
CA ALA A 81 -6.93 7.98 -9.20
C ALA A 81 -5.53 8.08 -9.83
N ASP A 82 -5.42 8.65 -11.02
CA ASP A 82 -4.14 8.89 -11.70
C ASP A 82 -3.24 9.85 -10.89
N TYR A 83 -3.83 10.92 -10.34
CA TYR A 83 -3.12 11.85 -9.47
C TYR A 83 -2.56 11.15 -8.23
N HIS A 84 -3.38 10.37 -7.52
CA HIS A 84 -2.92 9.62 -6.35
C HIS A 84 -1.86 8.58 -6.70
N SER A 85 -1.99 7.92 -7.85
CA SER A 85 -1.01 6.94 -8.32
C SER A 85 0.36 7.58 -8.54
N LYS A 86 0.41 8.78 -9.15
CA LYS A 86 1.65 9.54 -9.30
C LYS A 86 2.27 9.95 -7.96
N GLN A 87 1.44 10.39 -7.00
CA GLN A 87 1.92 10.74 -5.65
C GLN A 87 2.52 9.52 -4.93
N ILE A 88 1.87 8.36 -5.06
CA ILE A 88 2.37 7.10 -4.49
C ILE A 88 3.71 6.72 -5.13
N SER A 89 3.82 6.78 -6.46
CA SER A 89 5.08 6.48 -7.16
C SER A 89 6.22 7.39 -6.69
N SER A 90 5.98 8.71 -6.62
CA SER A 90 6.97 9.66 -6.11
C SER A 90 7.37 9.35 -4.66
N GLY A 91 6.40 9.04 -3.79
CA GLY A 91 6.69 8.69 -2.40
C GLY A 91 7.45 7.38 -2.25
N LEU A 92 7.20 6.40 -3.12
CA LEU A 92 7.95 5.13 -3.15
C LEU A 92 9.40 5.32 -3.61
N GLU A 93 9.64 6.18 -4.59
CA GLU A 93 10.98 6.55 -5.04
C GLU A 93 11.76 7.21 -3.89
N GLU A 94 11.18 8.22 -3.23
CA GLU A 94 11.80 8.86 -2.07
C GLU A 94 12.07 7.87 -0.92
N LEU A 95 11.14 6.95 -0.66
CA LEU A 95 11.32 5.93 0.37
C LEU A 95 12.44 4.96 0.01
N GLN A 96 12.56 4.58 -1.25
CA GLN A 96 13.64 3.72 -1.72
C GLN A 96 15.01 4.41 -1.58
N GLU A 97 15.09 5.70 -1.90
CA GLU A 97 16.32 6.49 -1.70
C GLU A 97 16.69 6.57 -0.22
N LYS A 98 15.74 6.91 0.65
CA LYS A 98 15.98 6.97 2.10
C LYS A 98 16.38 5.62 2.68
N LYS A 99 15.79 4.53 2.17
CA LYS A 99 16.16 3.17 2.58
C LYS A 99 17.60 2.84 2.19
N LYS A 100 17.99 3.12 0.93
CA LYS A 100 19.39 2.93 0.49
C LYS A 100 20.34 3.73 1.37
N HIS A 101 20.03 4.98 1.66
CA HIS A 101 20.86 5.81 2.53
C HIS A 101 20.94 5.27 3.96
N ALA A 102 19.84 4.77 4.52
CA ALA A 102 19.84 4.14 5.83
C ALA A 102 20.66 2.84 5.85
N ASP A 103 20.57 2.02 4.81
CA ASP A 103 21.37 0.79 4.66
C ASP A 103 22.87 1.11 4.53
N GLU A 104 23.23 2.17 3.80
CA GLU A 104 24.61 2.67 3.70
C GLU A 104 25.16 3.12 5.06
N ILE A 105 24.40 3.93 5.80
CA ILE A 105 24.77 4.36 7.15
C ILE A 105 24.91 3.14 8.06
N HIS A 106 23.97 2.20 7.98
CA HIS A 106 24.03 1.00 8.81
C HIS A 106 25.30 0.18 8.53
N ALA A 107 25.66 0.01 7.26
CA ALA A 107 26.89 -0.67 6.86
C ALA A 107 28.14 0.06 7.39
N GLN A 108 28.19 1.38 7.31
CA GLN A 108 29.29 2.18 7.86
C GLN A 108 29.44 1.99 9.37
N VAL A 109 28.35 2.07 10.12
CA VAL A 109 28.35 1.87 11.58
C VAL A 109 28.81 0.46 11.95
N LEU A 110 28.43 -0.56 11.18
CA LEU A 110 28.89 -1.93 11.41
C LEU A 110 30.42 -2.04 11.23
N VAL A 111 30.96 -1.45 10.17
CA VAL A 111 32.41 -1.43 9.90
C VAL A 111 33.15 -0.69 11.01
N GLU A 112 32.66 0.46 11.44
CA GLU A 112 33.26 1.23 12.55
C GLU A 112 33.26 0.44 13.86
N LYS A 113 32.13 -0.18 14.23
CA LYS A 113 32.06 -1.03 15.42
C LYS A 113 33.00 -2.23 15.36
N GLN A 114 33.19 -2.82 14.18
CA GLN A 114 34.16 -3.91 14.00
C GLN A 114 35.59 -3.42 14.18
N LYS A 115 35.93 -2.24 13.63
CA LYS A 115 37.24 -1.60 13.83
C LYS A 115 37.49 -1.29 15.30
N GLU A 116 36.56 -0.60 15.97
CA GLU A 116 36.66 -0.32 17.40
C GLU A 116 36.83 -1.60 18.23
N GLY A 117 36.09 -2.66 17.88
CA GLY A 117 36.21 -3.96 18.55
C GLY A 117 37.58 -4.60 18.35
N ALA A 118 38.16 -4.49 17.15
CA ALA A 118 39.50 -4.99 16.84
C ALA A 118 40.60 -4.17 17.56
N GLU A 119 40.48 -2.84 17.54
CA GLU A 119 41.40 -1.92 18.23
C GLU A 119 41.38 -2.17 19.74
N ARG A 120 40.20 -2.33 20.35
CA ARG A 120 40.09 -2.68 21.77
C ARG A 120 40.77 -4.01 22.07
N LYS A 121 40.56 -5.04 21.24
CA LYS A 121 41.23 -6.34 21.41
C LYS A 121 42.75 -6.22 21.30
N ALA A 122 43.25 -5.45 20.33
CA ALA A 122 44.68 -5.19 20.18
C ALA A 122 45.26 -4.47 21.40
N PHE A 123 44.58 -3.44 21.90
CA PHE A 123 44.98 -2.70 23.10
C PHE A 123 45.08 -3.59 24.34
N TYR A 124 44.08 -4.44 24.59
CA TYR A 124 44.14 -5.39 25.71
C TYR A 124 45.26 -6.43 25.53
N ALA A 125 45.46 -6.95 24.31
CA ALA A 125 46.53 -7.90 24.03
C ALA A 125 47.93 -7.28 24.23
N GLU A 126 48.12 -6.01 23.89
CA GLU A 126 49.37 -5.28 24.12
C GLU A 126 49.61 -5.07 25.62
N LYS A 127 48.59 -4.62 26.35
CA LYS A 127 48.65 -4.46 27.80
C LYS A 127 48.97 -5.76 28.54
N ASP A 128 48.43 -6.89 28.06
CA ASP A 128 48.73 -8.20 28.65
C ASP A 128 50.16 -8.67 28.35
N LYS A 129 50.72 -8.34 27.17
CA LYS A 129 52.13 -8.57 26.86
C LYS A 129 53.04 -7.73 27.76
N GLU A 130 52.75 -6.44 27.92
CA GLU A 130 53.51 -5.55 28.80
C GLU A 130 53.54 -6.06 30.24
N ARG A 131 52.40 -6.50 30.77
CA ARG A 131 52.33 -7.11 32.11
C ARG A 131 53.19 -8.37 32.21
N ALA A 132 53.10 -9.26 31.22
CA ALA A 132 53.90 -10.48 31.20
C ALA A 132 55.41 -10.19 31.10
N GLU A 133 55.81 -9.15 30.37
CA GLU A 133 57.20 -8.69 30.30
C GLU A 133 57.67 -8.10 31.63
N GLN A 134 56.87 -7.22 32.25
CA GLN A 134 57.17 -6.66 33.56
C GLN A 134 57.29 -7.75 34.63
N GLU A 135 56.41 -8.74 34.63
CA GLU A 135 56.49 -9.89 35.54
C GLU A 135 57.77 -10.70 35.32
N ARG A 136 58.15 -10.95 34.06
CA ARG A 136 59.41 -11.65 33.74
C ARG A 136 60.64 -10.84 34.17
N GLU A 137 60.63 -9.54 34.00
CA GLU A 137 61.72 -8.66 34.45
C GLU A 137 61.82 -8.63 35.97
N GLN A 138 60.70 -8.53 36.67
CA GLN A 138 60.65 -8.62 38.14
C GLN A 138 61.17 -9.97 38.63
N GLN A 139 60.80 -11.08 37.99
CA GLN A 139 61.31 -12.41 38.32
C GLN A 139 62.83 -12.49 38.10
N LYS A 140 63.33 -12.03 36.95
CA LYS A 140 64.78 -11.97 36.67
C LYS A 140 65.53 -11.11 37.69
N GLN A 141 64.97 -9.97 38.09
CA GLN A 141 65.58 -9.11 39.09
C GLN A 141 65.56 -9.75 40.47
N ALA A 142 64.46 -10.40 40.85
CA ALA A 142 64.35 -11.16 42.09
C ALA A 142 65.36 -12.32 42.13
N GLU A 143 65.58 -13.04 41.02
CA GLU A 143 66.61 -14.08 40.92
C GLU A 143 68.03 -13.52 41.05
N LYS A 144 68.34 -12.41 40.38
CA LYS A 144 69.65 -11.73 40.53
C LYS A 144 69.88 -11.26 41.96
N ASN A 145 68.85 -10.69 42.58
CA ASN A 145 68.92 -10.26 43.98
C ASN A 145 69.12 -11.48 44.91
N LYS A 146 68.40 -12.58 44.71
CA LYS A 146 68.61 -13.83 45.47
C LYS A 146 70.04 -14.36 45.33
N LYS A 147 70.60 -14.36 44.11
CA LYS A 147 71.99 -14.80 43.88
C LYS A 147 73.00 -13.92 44.60
N THR A 148 72.86 -12.60 44.50
CA THR A 148 73.78 -11.66 45.17
C THR A 148 73.66 -11.71 46.69
N VAL A 149 72.45 -11.87 47.23
CA VAL A 149 72.22 -12.09 48.67
C VAL A 149 72.87 -13.41 49.10
N ASN A 150 72.68 -14.50 48.36
CA ASN A 150 73.32 -15.78 48.67
C ASN A 150 74.85 -15.74 48.60
N GLU A 151 75.43 -15.04 47.62
CA GLU A 151 76.89 -14.86 47.53
C GLU A 151 77.44 -14.06 48.72
N LYS A 152 76.78 -12.96 49.08
CA LYS A 152 77.13 -12.17 50.27
C LYS A 152 77.00 -12.99 51.55
N ALA A 153 75.92 -13.76 51.69
CA ALA A 153 75.68 -14.62 52.84
C ALA A 153 76.72 -15.76 52.94
N LYS A 154 77.18 -16.33 51.82
CA LYS A 154 78.30 -17.30 51.81
C LYS A 154 79.61 -16.69 52.31
N LEU A 155 79.94 -15.46 51.90
CA LEU A 155 81.14 -14.76 52.38
C LEU A 155 81.07 -14.48 53.89
N VAL A 156 79.89 -14.10 54.39
CA VAL A 156 79.65 -13.91 55.83
C VAL A 156 79.75 -15.25 56.58
N LEU A 157 79.22 -16.35 56.04
CA LEU A 157 79.33 -17.69 56.62
C LEU A 157 80.79 -18.13 56.72
N GLU A 158 81.62 -17.84 55.72
CA GLU A 158 83.05 -18.14 55.76
C GLU A 158 83.79 -17.33 56.85
N LYS A 159 83.46 -16.04 57.01
CA LYS A 159 84.00 -15.23 58.12
C LYS A 159 83.57 -15.76 59.47
N PHE A 160 82.31 -16.15 59.61
CA PHE A 160 81.78 -16.77 60.82
C PHE A 160 82.47 -18.10 61.15
N LYS A 161 82.66 -18.98 60.16
CA LYS A 161 83.40 -20.25 60.31
C LYS A 161 84.87 -20.07 60.70
N LYS A 162 85.48 -18.93 60.34
CA LYS A 162 86.85 -18.54 60.73
C LYS A 162 86.92 -17.94 62.14
N GLY A 163 85.80 -17.80 62.85
CA GLY A 163 85.74 -17.33 64.23
C GLY A 163 85.69 -15.82 64.40
N GLU A 164 85.44 -15.06 63.32
CA GLU A 164 85.28 -13.61 63.39
C GLU A 164 83.87 -13.22 63.91
N LYS A 165 83.79 -12.18 64.75
CA LYS A 165 82.50 -11.70 65.29
C LYS A 165 81.67 -11.09 64.16
N ILE A 166 80.51 -11.69 63.88
CA ILE A 166 79.54 -11.18 62.90
C ILE A 166 78.61 -10.14 63.52
N SER A 167 78.19 -9.14 62.73
CA SER A 167 77.22 -8.13 63.14
C SER A 167 75.77 -8.62 63.04
N THR A 168 74.84 -7.95 63.73
CA THR A 168 73.39 -8.28 63.70
C THR A 168 72.79 -8.25 62.29
N GLN A 169 73.27 -7.35 61.43
CA GLN A 169 72.82 -7.26 60.03
C GLN A 169 73.33 -8.44 59.19
N GLU A 170 74.55 -8.90 59.45
CA GLU A 170 75.15 -10.06 58.80
C GLU A 170 74.52 -11.39 59.25
N PHE A 171 74.08 -11.47 60.51
CA PHE A 171 73.30 -12.59 61.03
C PHE A 171 71.91 -12.69 60.37
N LEU A 172 71.21 -11.57 60.21
CA LEU A 172 69.92 -11.53 59.52
C LEU A 172 70.04 -11.94 58.04
N LEU A 173 71.12 -11.53 57.36
CA LEU A 173 71.41 -11.95 55.98
C LEU A 173 71.59 -13.47 55.83
N LEU A 174 72.17 -14.15 56.82
CA LEU A 174 72.29 -15.62 56.83
C LEU A 174 70.94 -16.32 57.05
N GLN A 175 70.08 -15.75 57.91
CA GLN A 175 68.73 -16.25 58.17
C GLN A 175 67.83 -16.08 56.94
N GLU A 176 67.90 -14.93 56.27
CA GLU A 176 67.16 -14.66 55.03
C GLU A 176 67.63 -15.55 53.86
N ALA A 177 68.91 -15.92 53.83
CA ALA A 177 69.48 -16.82 52.84
C ALA A 177 69.32 -18.32 53.18
N GLN A 178 68.72 -18.66 54.32
CA GLN A 178 68.57 -20.05 54.82
C GLN A 178 69.90 -20.82 54.94
N LEU A 179 70.98 -20.14 55.35
CA LEU A 179 72.31 -20.73 55.53
C LEU A 179 72.64 -21.03 57.01
N LEU A 180 71.66 -20.90 57.89
CA LEU A 180 71.67 -21.20 59.34
C LEU A 180 70.42 -22.01 59.72
#